data_AF-A0A0F9IJF3-F1
#
_entry.id   AF-A0A0F9IJF3-F1
#
_cell.length_a   1.000
_cell.length_b   1.000
_cell.length_c   1.000
_cell.angle_alpha   90.00
_cell.angle_beta   90.00
_cell.angle_gamma   90.00
#
_symmetry.space_group_name_H-M   'P 1'
#
loop_
_entity.id
_entity.type
_entity.pdbx_description
1 polymer ?
#
loop_
_entity_poly.entity_id
_entity_poly.type
_entity_poly.pdbx_seq_one_letter_code
_entity_poly.pdbx_strand_id
1 'polypeptide(L)'
;MALSQVQIIQSLAEALSWFEKELNWGVPQAELRHLSGRIGELYAAMITRGQMALAVNQHGYDVVSADGERISVKTITTSSHVSFNLETFDQVDRVIILRLVVEENEVSIEELLDCKSADARTE
;
A
#
# COMPACT_ATOMS: atom_id res chain seq x y z
N MET A 1 -14.37 -7.17 11.56
CA MET A 1 -13.68 -8.46 11.68
C MET A 1 -12.40 -8.39 10.88
N ALA A 2 -11.30 -8.95 11.38
CA ALA A 2 -10.04 -9.04 10.65
C ALA A 2 -10.17 -10.02 9.46
N LEU A 3 -9.51 -9.73 8.34
CA LEU A 3 -9.55 -10.59 7.15
C LEU A 3 -8.56 -11.74 7.30
N SER A 4 -8.92 -12.96 6.94
CA SER A 4 -7.91 -14.03 6.82
C SER A 4 -6.90 -13.70 5.71
N GLN A 5 -5.71 -14.30 5.76
CA GLN A 5 -4.71 -14.14 4.69
C GLN A 5 -5.22 -14.55 3.31
N VAL A 6 -6.07 -15.59 3.24
CA VAL A 6 -6.72 -15.99 1.98
C VAL A 6 -7.62 -14.87 1.45
N GLN A 7 -8.38 -14.22 2.33
CA GLN A 7 -9.24 -13.09 1.96
C GLN A 7 -8.44 -11.86 1.53
N ILE A 8 -7.28 -11.61 2.15
CA ILE A 8 -6.38 -10.53 1.75
C ILE A 8 -5.85 -10.78 0.33
N ILE A 9 -5.36 -11.99 0.04
CA ILE A 9 -4.85 -12.37 -1.29
C ILE A 9 -5.94 -12.24 -2.35
N GLN A 10 -7.16 -12.75 -2.07
CA GLN A 10 -8.29 -12.63 -2.98
C GLN A 10 -8.67 -11.17 -3.21
N SER A 11 -8.73 -10.36 -2.15
CA SER A 11 -9.04 -8.94 -2.23
C SER A 11 -8.00 -8.17 -3.05
N LEU A 12 -6.71 -8.51 -2.91
CA LEU A 12 -5.63 -7.92 -3.69
C LEU A 12 -5.78 -8.25 -5.18
N ALA A 13 -6.04 -9.51 -5.52
CA ALA A 13 -6.25 -9.93 -6.90
C ALA A 13 -7.47 -9.24 -7.53
N GLU A 14 -8.59 -9.12 -6.79
CA GLU A 14 -9.78 -8.40 -7.22
C GLU A 14 -9.50 -6.91 -7.45
N ALA A 15 -8.75 -6.27 -6.54
CA ALA A 15 -8.40 -4.86 -6.63
C ALA A 15 -7.50 -4.58 -7.86
N LEU A 16 -6.50 -5.43 -8.12
CA LEU A 16 -5.67 -5.34 -9.32
C LEU A 16 -6.49 -5.51 -10.60
N SER A 17 -7.37 -6.50 -10.66
CA SER A 17 -8.25 -6.71 -11.82
C SER A 17 -9.19 -5.52 -12.07
N TRP A 18 -9.69 -4.87 -11.02
CA TRP A 18 -10.48 -3.65 -11.16
C TRP A 18 -9.64 -2.48 -11.67
N PHE A 19 -8.42 -2.34 -11.18
CA PHE A 19 -7.51 -1.29 -11.61
C PHE A 19 -7.18 -1.43 -13.11
N GLU A 20 -6.89 -2.64 -13.57
CA GLU A 20 -6.69 -2.94 -14.99
C GLU A 20 -7.91 -2.60 -15.85
N LYS A 21 -9.13 -2.89 -15.38
CA LYS A 21 -10.36 -2.56 -16.11
C LYS A 21 -10.54 -1.05 -16.27
N GLU A 22 -10.33 -0.28 -15.20
CA GLU A 22 -10.43 1.19 -15.22
C GLU A 22 -9.42 1.79 -16.23
N LEU A 23 -8.19 1.30 -16.22
CA LEU A 23 -7.17 1.72 -17.19
C LEU A 23 -7.57 1.37 -18.63
N ASN A 24 -8.10 0.17 -18.86
CA ASN A 24 -8.60 -0.27 -20.17
C ASN A 24 -9.81 0.55 -20.65
N TRP A 25 -10.57 1.15 -19.74
CA TRP A 25 -11.64 2.11 -20.06
C TRP A 25 -11.14 3.53 -20.31
N GLY A 26 -9.82 3.75 -20.21
CA GLY A 26 -9.18 5.03 -20.46
C GLY A 26 -9.16 5.97 -19.24
N VAL A 27 -9.45 5.46 -18.03
CA VAL A 27 -9.35 6.28 -16.81
C VAL A 27 -7.88 6.54 -16.51
N PRO A 28 -7.46 7.81 -16.34
CA PRO A 28 -6.08 8.13 -16.01
C PRO A 28 -5.68 7.52 -14.67
N GLN A 29 -4.47 6.94 -14.59
CA GLN A 29 -3.94 6.31 -13.37
C GLN A 29 -3.96 7.25 -12.15
N ALA A 30 -3.80 8.56 -12.35
CA ALA A 30 -3.83 9.58 -11.30
C ALA A 30 -5.21 9.70 -10.61
N GLU A 31 -6.30 9.39 -11.31
CA GLU A 31 -7.67 9.45 -10.77
C GLU A 31 -8.00 8.22 -9.89
N LEU A 32 -7.20 7.15 -10.01
CA LEU A 32 -7.41 5.88 -9.30
C LEU A 32 -6.72 5.84 -7.92
N ARG A 33 -6.36 6.99 -7.35
CA ARG A 33 -5.60 7.13 -6.09
C ARG A 33 -6.11 6.27 -4.93
N HIS A 34 -7.43 6.17 -4.77
CA HIS A 34 -8.04 5.39 -3.67
C HIS A 34 -7.86 3.89 -3.89
N LEU A 35 -8.01 3.43 -5.13
CA LEU A 35 -7.82 2.03 -5.50
C LEU A 35 -6.32 1.67 -5.42
N SER A 36 -5.43 2.53 -5.90
CA SER A 36 -3.98 2.33 -5.76
C SER A 36 -3.53 2.26 -4.30
N GLY A 37 -4.06 3.15 -3.45
CA GLY A 37 -3.81 3.09 -2.00
C GLY A 37 -4.26 1.75 -1.42
N ARG A 38 -5.50 1.33 -1.72
CA ARG A 38 -6.04 0.05 -1.25
C ARG A 38 -5.20 -1.16 -1.71
N ILE A 39 -4.75 -1.17 -2.95
CA ILE A 39 -3.86 -2.22 -3.49
C ILE A 39 -2.58 -2.29 -2.67
N GLY A 40 -1.96 -1.15 -2.38
CA GLY A 40 -0.73 -1.12 -1.59
C GLY A 40 -0.93 -1.62 -0.16
N GLU A 41 -2.01 -1.20 0.51
CA GLU A 41 -2.32 -1.67 1.86
C GLU A 41 -2.55 -3.20 1.89
N LEU A 42 -3.28 -3.73 0.90
CA LEU A 42 -3.52 -5.17 0.77
C LEU A 42 -2.23 -5.94 0.48
N TYR A 43 -1.36 -5.41 -0.38
CA TYR A 43 -0.06 -6.00 -0.68
C TYR A 43 0.83 -6.03 0.57
N ALA A 44 0.94 -4.90 1.28
CA ALA A 44 1.69 -4.81 2.53
C ALA A 44 1.17 -5.81 3.58
N ALA A 45 -0.15 -5.93 3.75
CA ALA A 45 -0.75 -6.90 4.66
C ALA A 45 -0.47 -8.36 4.25
N MET A 46 -0.38 -8.64 2.94
CA MET A 46 -0.02 -9.96 2.42
C MET A 46 1.45 -10.29 2.72
N ILE A 47 2.39 -9.43 2.32
CA ILE A 47 3.84 -9.73 2.44
C ILE A 47 4.30 -9.80 3.90
N THR A 48 3.66 -9.02 4.78
CA THR A 48 3.97 -9.01 6.23
C THR A 48 3.12 -9.99 7.04
N ARG A 49 2.29 -10.80 6.36
CA ARG A 49 1.29 -11.70 6.97
C ARG A 49 0.38 -11.00 7.99
N GLY A 50 0.24 -9.70 7.82
CA GLY A 50 -0.42 -8.78 8.73
C GLY A 50 -1.92 -8.66 8.48
N GLN A 51 -2.45 -7.55 8.94
CA GLN A 51 -3.85 -7.15 8.82
C GLN A 51 -3.91 -5.66 8.53
N MET A 52 -4.92 -5.25 7.76
CA MET A 52 -5.25 -3.84 7.65
C MET A 52 -5.64 -3.29 9.03
N ALA A 53 -5.38 -2.00 9.27
CA ALA A 53 -5.77 -1.34 10.51
C ALA A 53 -7.27 -1.52 10.78
N LEU A 54 -7.60 -1.90 12.02
CA LEU A 54 -8.97 -2.26 12.42
C LEU A 54 -9.90 -1.04 12.52
N ALA A 55 -9.35 0.14 12.75
CA ALA A 55 -10.10 1.39 12.81
C ALA A 55 -10.19 2.03 11.42
N VAL A 56 -11.39 2.46 11.05
CA VAL A 56 -11.60 3.32 9.88
C VAL A 56 -10.93 4.67 10.16
N ASN A 57 -10.12 5.17 9.22
CA ASN A 57 -9.29 6.37 9.39
C ASN A 57 -8.28 6.27 10.54
N GLN A 58 -7.67 5.09 10.74
CA GLN A 58 -6.57 4.93 11.66
C GLN A 58 -5.48 5.96 11.35
N HIS A 59 -5.12 6.77 12.34
CA HIS A 59 -4.06 7.76 12.19
C HIS A 59 -2.69 7.09 12.28
N GLY A 60 -1.83 7.45 11.34
CA GLY A 60 -0.40 7.13 11.33
C GLY A 60 -0.01 5.85 10.58
N TYR A 61 -0.79 4.77 10.67
CA TYR A 61 -0.45 3.49 10.04
C TYR A 61 -1.66 2.83 9.38
N ASP A 62 -1.38 2.01 8.38
CA ASP A 62 -2.38 1.39 7.51
C ASP A 62 -2.47 -0.14 7.74
N VAL A 63 -1.35 -0.75 8.14
CA VAL A 63 -1.22 -2.21 8.32
C VAL A 63 -0.54 -2.51 9.66
N VAL A 64 -0.90 -3.63 10.28
CA VAL A 64 -0.18 -4.22 11.41
C VAL A 64 0.37 -5.57 10.98
N SER A 65 1.69 -5.78 11.03
CA SER A 65 2.31 -7.06 10.63
C SER A 65 1.95 -8.21 11.57
N ALA A 66 2.28 -9.44 11.19
CA ALA A 66 2.15 -10.60 12.09
C ALA A 66 2.98 -10.45 13.38
N ASP A 67 4.09 -9.71 13.32
CA ASP A 67 4.97 -9.42 14.45
C ASP A 67 4.52 -8.19 15.26
N GLY A 68 3.42 -7.55 14.87
CA GLY A 68 2.83 -6.40 15.57
C GLY A 68 3.40 -5.04 15.17
N GLU A 69 4.23 -4.95 14.11
CA GLU A 69 4.75 -3.69 13.62
C GLU A 69 3.63 -2.84 12.99
N ARG A 70 3.55 -1.56 13.35
CA ARG A 70 2.67 -0.60 12.68
C ARG A 70 3.36 -0.10 11.43
N ILE A 71 2.71 -0.32 10.29
CA ILE A 71 3.27 -0.04 8.96
C ILE A 71 2.48 1.08 8.31
N SER A 72 3.19 2.13 7.86
CA SER A 72 2.61 3.12 6.94
C SER A 72 2.96 2.74 5.51
N VAL A 73 1.94 2.75 4.64
CA VAL A 73 2.07 2.34 3.24
C VAL A 73 1.81 3.55 2.35
N LYS A 74 2.71 3.76 1.38
CA LYS A 74 2.53 4.75 0.32
C LYS A 74 2.61 4.07 -1.03
N THR A 75 1.52 4.16 -1.79
CA THR A 75 1.50 3.72 -3.18
C THR A 75 1.62 4.92 -4.11
N ILE A 76 2.58 4.87 -5.03
CA ILE A 76 2.71 5.83 -6.13
C ILE A 76 2.39 5.18 -7.46
N THR A 77 1.92 6.01 -8.38
CA THR A 77 1.57 5.60 -9.75
C THR A 77 2.52 6.27 -10.72
N THR A 78 2.47 7.61 -10.80
CA THR A 78 3.27 8.42 -11.72
C THR A 78 4.17 9.44 -11.02
N SER A 79 3.92 9.75 -9.75
CA SER A 79 4.75 10.68 -8.96
C SER A 79 6.10 10.05 -8.62
N SER A 80 7.17 10.85 -8.66
CA SER A 80 8.49 10.48 -8.12
C SER A 80 8.71 10.94 -6.68
N HIS A 81 7.84 11.80 -6.15
CA HIS A 81 7.96 12.35 -4.81
C HIS A 81 6.97 11.67 -3.86
N VAL A 82 7.51 11.13 -2.77
CA VAL A 82 6.76 10.56 -1.64
C VAL A 82 7.09 11.38 -0.41
N SER A 83 6.05 11.90 0.24
CA SER A 83 6.18 12.61 1.52
C SER A 83 5.41 11.87 2.60
N PHE A 84 6.08 11.60 3.72
CA PHE A 84 5.41 11.17 4.95
C PHE A 84 5.03 12.37 5.80
N ASN A 85 3.91 12.28 6.51
CA ASN A 85 3.58 13.29 7.51
C ASN A 85 4.50 13.10 8.72
N LEU A 86 5.40 14.08 8.95
CA LEU A 86 6.35 14.08 10.06
C LEU A 86 5.66 14.02 11.44
N GLU A 87 4.44 14.56 11.56
CA GLU A 87 3.69 14.58 12.82
C GLU A 87 3.24 13.17 13.27
N THR A 88 3.08 12.25 12.32
CA THR A 88 2.63 10.88 12.59
C THR A 88 3.75 9.86 12.41
N PHE A 89 4.92 10.27 11.95
CA PHE A 89 6.02 9.36 11.61
C PHE A 89 6.55 8.60 12.84
N ASP A 90 6.52 9.22 14.02
CA ASP A 90 6.89 8.56 15.28
C ASP A 90 5.87 7.53 15.78
N GLN A 91 4.72 7.42 15.11
CA GLN A 91 3.66 6.45 15.44
C GLN A 91 3.78 5.16 14.62
N VAL A 92 4.81 5.05 13.79
CA VAL A 92 5.00 3.99 12.80
C VAL A 92 6.34 3.32 13.05
N ASP A 93 6.36 2.00 13.00
CA ASP A 93 7.56 1.19 13.24
C ASP A 93 8.30 0.91 11.92
N ARG A 94 7.55 0.82 10.81
CA ARG A 94 8.05 0.45 9.47
C ARG A 94 7.34 1.21 8.36
N VAL A 95 8.06 1.54 7.30
CA VAL A 95 7.55 2.28 6.15
C VAL A 95 7.71 1.44 4.89
N ILE A 96 6.65 1.34 4.10
CA ILE A 96 6.67 0.66 2.81
C ILE A 96 6.23 1.63 1.72
N ILE A 97 7.06 1.80 0.69
CA ILE A 97 6.74 2.58 -0.51
C ILE A 97 6.66 1.61 -1.69
N LEU A 98 5.53 1.65 -2.38
CA LEU A 98 5.22 0.80 -3.52
C LEU A 98 4.94 1.66 -4.75
N ARG A 99 5.29 1.15 -5.93
CA ARG A 99 4.86 1.70 -7.22
C ARG A 99 3.97 0.71 -7.95
N LEU A 100 2.85 1.20 -8.48
CA LEU A 100 2.08 0.45 -9.47
C LEU A 100 2.63 0.78 -10.86
N VAL A 101 3.28 -0.21 -11.47
CA VAL A 101 3.84 -0.12 -12.82
C VAL A 101 2.81 -0.67 -13.80
N VAL A 102 2.63 0.03 -14.91
CA VAL A 102 1.71 -0.38 -15.98
C VAL A 102 2.54 -0.50 -17.26
N GLU A 103 2.72 -1.73 -17.73
CA GLU A 103 3.47 -2.07 -18.95
C GLU A 103 2.61 -2.99 -19.81
N GLU A 104 2.47 -2.67 -21.10
CA GLU A 104 1.74 -3.52 -22.08
C GLU A 104 0.35 -4.01 -21.62
N ASN A 105 -0.38 -3.18 -20.85
CA ASN A 105 -1.68 -3.47 -20.20
C ASN A 105 -1.66 -4.50 -19.06
N GLU A 106 -0.49 -4.83 -18.52
CA GLU A 106 -0.32 -5.59 -17.30
C GLU A 106 0.05 -4.65 -16.14
N VAL A 107 -0.52 -4.90 -14.96
CA VAL A 107 -0.26 -4.11 -13.75
C VAL A 107 0.60 -4.93 -12.80
N SER A 108 1.75 -4.39 -12.41
CA SER A 108 2.64 -4.99 -11.43
C SER A 108 2.92 -4.05 -10.25
N ILE A 109 3.36 -4.64 -9.13
CA ILE A 109 3.70 -3.91 -7.91
C ILE A 109 5.22 -3.99 -7.73
N GLU A 110 5.88 -2.84 -7.73
CA GLU A 110 7.31 -2.68 -7.44
C GLU A 110 7.48 -2.14 -6.02
N GLU A 111 8.36 -2.77 -5.24
CA GLU A 111 8.75 -2.28 -3.91
C GLU A 111 9.93 -1.31 -4.06
N LEU A 112 9.72 -0.05 -3.69
CA LEU A 112 10.74 1.00 -3.78
C LEU A 112 11.48 1.20 -2.46
N LEU A 113 10.78 1.01 -1.35
CA LEU A 113 11.35 1.11 0.00
C LEU A 113 10.59 0.17 0.92
N ASP A 114 11.35 -0.57 1.72
CA ASP A 114 10.82 -1.33 2.85
C ASP A 114 11.87 -1.33 3.97
N CYS A 115 11.69 -0.46 4.96
CA CYS A 115 12.62 -0.31 6.07
C CYS A 115 11.94 0.18 7.35
N LYS A 116 12.68 0.15 8.46
CA LYS A 116 12.18 0.72 9.72
C LYS A 116 12.09 2.23 9.59
N SER A 117 11.11 2.82 10.27
CA SER A 117 10.91 4.28 10.26
C SER A 117 12.16 5.05 10.69
N ALA A 118 12.91 4.52 11.66
CA ALA A 118 14.17 5.12 12.12
C ALA A 118 15.22 5.24 10.99
N ASP A 119 15.29 4.26 10.09
CA ASP A 119 16.29 4.22 9.02
C ASP A 119 15.91 5.16 7.87
N ALA A 120 14.61 5.25 7.55
CA ALA A 120 14.05 6.13 6.52
C ALA A 120 14.24 7.64 6.77
N ARG A 121 14.62 8.06 7.98
CA ARG A 121 14.94 9.49 8.27
C ARG A 121 16.33 9.90 7.79
N THR A 122 17.16 8.95 7.39
CA THR A 122 18.60 9.17 7.12
C THR A 122 18.94 9.13 5.63
N GLU A 123 17.98 8.75 4.78
CA GLU A 123 18.08 8.71 3.31
C GLU A 123 17.41 9.91 2.65
#